data_AF-A0A1I8IYH7-F1
#
_entry.id   AF-A0A1I8IYH7-F1
#
_cell.length_a   1.000
_cell.length_b   1.000
_cell.length_c   1.000
_cell.angle_alpha   90.00
_cell.angle_beta   90.00
_cell.angle_gamma   90.00
#
_symmetry.space_group_name_H-M   'P 1'
#
loop_
_entity.id
_entity.type
_entity.pdbx_description
1 polymer ?
#
loop_
_entity_poly.entity_id
_entity_poly.type
_entity_poly.pdbx_seq_one_letter_code
_entity_poly.pdbx_strand_id
1 'polypeptide(L)'
;SEAIIGQHVWFDSGSSSELCYAGETECLKIGCKKKCAVCKIVVHSGCADAFNRLEFHCRPTFREVRDPDSAGCEQQQQQQPVTRHHWVHRRRMSGKCKCCGKQKLGNSKEVMAIECSWCKAAYHNKINCFQKRLLTESCSLGPLATLTLPPSWLVRRGGSEFSVEPPAGIASDTAGQQQQQRPLLVLTNAKSGGNLGARIGRKLLWLLNPRQVFDLAACGPEFPLRLFARVPNLRVLVCGGDGTAGWVLSAIDSLGVRPWPPVAVLPLGTGNDLARSLNWGGGFAADEPLTKMLCCVEDGWPTRLDRWSVTFKPNSLQLDETALQQQQQHEDQPEAISEQPSTDIPQAVADLRLTEQPFPDVFNNYFSLGADAAVALEFHESREANPERFNSRLRNMMFYAGEGSRSVLTRPWRELSQAIQLECDGVDYTERIKELKLTSLLFLKHHQIDGEPWRLQPSIIGILWRNQARVVMKPRRRGSSDGTKTLPCSKCTLSGSPGSSQSSSQLITESVSVLVTVTASATGADASEDHRTRDGPVQFDPLGVILIDTEATFG
;
A
#
# COMPACT_ATOMS: atom_id res chain seq x y z
N SER A 1 -3.64 21.93 1.40
CA SER A 1 -3.08 23.24 1.05
C SER A 1 -3.62 23.68 -0.30
N GLU A 2 -3.82 24.99 -0.48
CA GLU A 2 -4.27 25.56 -1.75
C GLU A 2 -3.32 25.17 -2.88
N ALA A 3 -3.85 24.47 -3.87
CA ALA A 3 -3.08 24.04 -5.02
C ALA A 3 -3.00 25.19 -6.03
N ILE A 4 -1.79 25.65 -6.34
CA ILE A 4 -1.54 26.74 -7.29
C ILE A 4 -1.01 26.17 -8.61
N ILE A 5 -1.54 26.65 -9.74
CA ILE A 5 -1.05 26.27 -11.07
C ILE A 5 0.40 26.73 -11.23
N GLY A 6 1.26 25.83 -11.72
CA GLY A 6 2.67 26.15 -11.95
C GLY A 6 3.54 26.20 -10.69
N GLN A 7 2.99 25.87 -9.52
CA GLN A 7 3.77 25.82 -8.28
C GLN A 7 4.76 24.65 -8.28
N HIS A 8 5.99 24.91 -7.82
CA HIS A 8 7.00 23.88 -7.61
C HIS A 8 6.77 23.15 -6.29
N VAL A 9 7.03 21.84 -6.29
CA VAL A 9 6.96 21.00 -5.08
C VAL A 9 8.38 20.76 -4.56
N TRP A 10 8.84 21.62 -3.65
CA TRP A 10 10.22 21.61 -3.15
C TRP A 10 10.45 20.58 -2.05
N PHE A 11 11.64 19.98 -2.04
CA PHE A 11 12.17 19.19 -0.93
C PHE A 11 13.68 19.39 -0.81
N ASP A 12 14.25 19.16 0.37
CA ASP A 12 15.68 19.31 0.58
C ASP A 12 16.48 18.23 -0.17
N SER A 13 17.49 18.66 -0.91
CA SER A 13 18.40 17.80 -1.67
C SER A 13 19.77 17.79 -1.00
N GLY A 14 20.19 16.63 -0.49
CA GLY A 14 21.55 16.43 0.06
C GLY A 14 22.62 16.24 -1.01
N SER A 15 22.27 16.29 -2.31
CA SER A 15 23.24 16.06 -3.38
C SER A 15 24.07 17.33 -3.67
N SER A 16 25.33 17.32 -3.23
CA SER A 16 26.28 18.40 -3.51
C SER A 16 26.59 18.56 -5.00
N SER A 17 26.43 17.49 -5.80
CA SER A 17 26.79 17.46 -7.22
C SER A 17 25.75 18.08 -8.17
N GLU A 18 24.53 18.38 -7.70
CA GLU A 18 23.51 19.02 -8.53
C GLU A 18 23.68 20.54 -8.55
N LEU A 19 23.67 21.14 -9.74
CA LEU A 19 23.93 22.56 -9.92
C LEU A 19 22.65 23.39 -9.77
N CYS A 20 22.78 24.59 -9.20
CA CYS A 20 21.68 25.55 -9.06
C CYS A 20 21.19 26.02 -10.44
N TYR A 21 19.88 26.12 -10.62
CA TYR A 21 19.25 26.54 -11.86
C TYR A 21 19.44 28.02 -12.16
N ALA A 22 19.68 28.86 -11.13
CA ALA A 22 20.04 30.27 -11.27
C ALA A 22 21.38 30.53 -12.00
N GLY A 23 22.03 29.51 -12.56
CA GLY A 23 23.30 29.69 -13.28
C GLY A 23 24.51 29.82 -12.35
N GLU A 24 25.67 30.16 -12.90
CA GLU A 24 26.87 30.47 -12.08
C GLU A 24 26.92 31.96 -11.69
N THR A 25 26.30 32.84 -12.49
CA THR A 25 26.33 34.30 -12.33
C THR A 25 25.34 34.82 -11.29
N GLU A 26 24.13 34.24 -11.21
CA GLU A 26 23.09 34.70 -10.27
C GLU A 26 22.95 33.80 -9.04
N CYS A 27 23.72 32.71 -9.00
CA CYS A 27 23.68 31.77 -7.88
C CYS A 27 24.53 32.29 -6.71
N LEU A 28 23.86 32.74 -5.65
CA LEU A 28 24.48 33.16 -4.38
C LEU A 28 25.20 32.02 -3.63
N LYS A 29 24.86 30.75 -3.91
CA LYS A 29 25.39 29.56 -3.20
C LYS A 29 25.11 29.57 -1.68
N ILE A 30 24.07 30.27 -1.25
CA ILE A 30 23.69 30.40 0.16
C ILE A 30 22.58 29.42 0.52
N GLY A 31 22.77 28.68 1.61
CA GLY A 31 21.80 27.77 2.21
C GLY A 31 21.71 26.39 1.54
N CYS A 32 20.82 25.55 2.06
CA CYS A 32 20.59 24.20 1.52
C CYS A 32 20.03 24.24 0.09
N LYS A 33 20.29 23.18 -0.70
CA LYS A 33 19.69 23.02 -2.03
C LYS A 33 18.30 22.42 -1.89
N LYS A 34 17.31 23.07 -2.49
CA LYS A 34 15.96 22.55 -2.67
C LYS A 34 15.80 22.02 -4.08
N LYS A 35 15.11 20.90 -4.22
CA LYS A 35 14.83 20.26 -5.51
C LYS A 35 13.33 20.12 -5.73
N CYS A 36 12.86 20.47 -6.92
CA CYS A 36 11.46 20.27 -7.27
C CYS A 36 11.21 18.79 -7.58
N ALA A 37 10.25 18.16 -6.90
CA ALA A 37 9.87 16.77 -7.13
C ALA A 37 9.34 16.53 -8.56
N VAL A 38 8.73 17.55 -9.17
CA VAL A 38 7.94 17.48 -10.40
C VAL A 38 8.73 17.84 -11.66
N CYS A 39 9.61 18.85 -11.63
CA CYS A 39 10.42 19.23 -12.78
C CYS A 39 11.93 18.98 -12.58
N LYS A 40 12.35 18.53 -11.39
CA LYS A 40 13.76 18.23 -11.02
C LYS A 40 14.71 19.42 -11.12
N ILE A 41 14.19 20.65 -11.13
CA ILE A 41 14.99 21.87 -10.94
C ILE A 41 15.56 21.89 -9.53
N VAL A 42 16.78 22.41 -9.38
CA VAL A 42 17.47 22.55 -8.11
C VAL A 42 17.83 24.01 -7.91
N VAL A 43 17.53 24.56 -6.73
CA VAL A 43 17.78 25.97 -6.38
C VAL A 43 18.29 26.01 -4.94
N HIS A 44 19.29 26.83 -4.64
CA HIS A 44 19.66 27.09 -3.24
C HIS A 44 18.57 27.89 -2.53
N SER A 45 18.39 27.70 -1.23
CA SER A 45 17.39 28.47 -0.46
C SER A 45 17.60 29.98 -0.60
N GLY A 46 18.84 30.47 -0.59
CA GLY A 46 19.14 31.89 -0.83
C GLY A 46 18.96 32.35 -2.29
N CYS A 47 18.75 31.43 -3.23
CA CYS A 47 18.52 31.73 -4.65
C CYS A 47 17.04 31.74 -5.04
N ALA A 48 16.11 31.61 -4.08
CA ALA A 48 14.67 31.56 -4.36
C ALA A 48 14.18 32.82 -5.08
N ASP A 49 14.59 34.01 -4.63
CA ASP A 49 14.15 35.27 -5.24
C ASP A 49 14.71 35.47 -6.65
N ALA A 50 15.99 35.13 -6.86
CA ALA A 50 16.59 35.14 -8.18
C ALA A 50 15.87 34.18 -9.13
N PHE A 51 15.52 32.98 -8.65
CA PHE A 51 14.75 32.03 -9.43
C PHE A 51 13.33 32.52 -9.74
N ASN A 52 12.65 33.19 -8.80
CA ASN A 52 11.30 33.71 -9.02
C ASN A 52 11.27 34.80 -10.10
N ARG A 53 12.32 35.62 -10.23
CA ARG A 53 12.47 36.61 -11.31
C ARG A 53 12.60 36.01 -12.71
N LEU A 54 12.96 34.73 -12.82
CA LEU A 54 13.00 34.04 -14.12
C LEU A 54 11.60 33.65 -14.63
N GLU A 55 10.55 33.81 -13.80
CA GLU A 55 9.17 33.43 -14.10
C GLU A 55 9.04 31.98 -14.60
N PHE A 56 9.96 31.11 -14.16
CA PHE A 56 9.98 29.71 -14.56
C PHE A 56 9.00 28.91 -13.69
N HIS A 57 7.77 28.78 -14.18
CA HIS A 57 6.71 28.01 -13.52
C HIS A 57 6.89 26.51 -13.76
N CYS A 58 6.44 25.69 -12.81
CA CYS A 58 6.36 24.25 -12.98
C CYS A 58 5.24 23.86 -13.96
N ARG A 59 5.16 22.57 -14.31
CA ARG A 59 4.12 22.08 -15.23
C ARG A 59 2.72 22.20 -14.59
N PRO A 60 1.71 22.71 -15.31
CA PRO A 60 0.31 22.69 -14.85
C PRO A 60 -0.16 21.26 -14.57
N THR A 61 -0.90 21.06 -13.48
CA THR A 61 -1.35 19.72 -13.04
C THR A 61 -2.87 19.54 -13.05
N PHE A 62 -3.60 20.63 -13.27
CA PHE A 62 -5.05 20.74 -13.36
C PHE A 62 -5.41 21.96 -14.22
N ARG A 63 -6.68 22.08 -14.62
CA ARG A 63 -7.27 23.29 -15.20
C ARG A 63 -8.19 23.98 -14.19
N GLU A 64 -8.26 25.30 -14.28
CA GLU A 64 -9.24 26.10 -13.55
C GLU A 64 -10.42 26.43 -14.47
N VAL A 65 -11.63 26.32 -13.92
CA VAL A 65 -12.84 26.85 -14.56
C VAL A 65 -13.24 28.06 -13.72
N ARG A 66 -13.22 29.24 -14.36
CA ARG A 66 -13.73 30.48 -13.77
C ARG A 66 -15.24 30.55 -13.98
N ASP A 67 -15.94 31.23 -13.07
CA ASP A 67 -17.39 31.38 -13.17
C ASP A 67 -17.81 32.09 -14.47
N PRO A 68 -18.91 31.65 -15.10
CA PRO A 68 -19.38 32.19 -16.39
C PRO A 68 -19.69 33.70 -16.35
N ASP A 69 -19.92 34.28 -15.18
CA ASP A 69 -20.28 35.70 -15.01
C ASP A 69 -19.08 36.67 -15.14
N SER A 70 -17.86 36.15 -15.32
CA SER A 70 -16.67 36.97 -15.59
C SER A 70 -16.62 37.35 -17.08
N ALA A 71 -17.16 38.52 -17.43
CA ALA A 71 -17.19 39.05 -18.80
C ALA A 71 -15.83 38.94 -19.52
N GLY A 72 -15.80 38.26 -20.68
CA GLY A 72 -14.70 38.35 -21.65
C GLY A 72 -13.98 37.06 -22.07
N CYS A 73 -14.54 35.85 -21.89
CA CYS A 73 -13.81 34.61 -22.25
C CYS A 73 -14.61 33.53 -23.02
N GLU A 74 -15.52 33.94 -23.91
CA GLU A 74 -16.26 33.00 -24.77
C GLU A 74 -15.36 32.23 -25.75
N GLN A 75 -14.14 32.71 -26.05
CA GLN A 75 -13.27 32.08 -27.05
C GLN A 75 -12.40 30.91 -26.52
N GLN A 76 -12.25 30.71 -25.20
CA GLN A 76 -11.42 29.62 -24.65
C GLN A 76 -12.20 28.35 -24.28
N GLN A 77 -13.54 28.38 -24.29
CA GLN A 77 -14.37 27.24 -23.90
C GLN A 77 -14.54 26.16 -24.99
N GLN A 78 -14.19 26.43 -26.25
CA GLN A 78 -14.42 25.51 -27.38
C GLN A 78 -13.22 24.65 -27.79
N GLN A 79 -12.01 24.91 -27.29
CA GLN A 79 -10.85 24.09 -27.63
C GLN A 79 -10.69 22.95 -26.61
N GLN A 80 -10.65 21.71 -27.09
CA GLN A 80 -10.35 20.56 -26.23
C GLN A 80 -9.03 20.86 -25.47
N PRO A 81 -9.00 20.67 -24.15
CA PRO A 81 -7.82 21.00 -23.35
C PRO A 81 -6.65 20.06 -23.67
N VAL A 82 -5.80 20.49 -24.59
CA VAL A 82 -4.59 19.76 -25.00
C VAL A 82 -3.48 19.97 -23.97
N THR A 83 -2.82 18.89 -23.57
CA THR A 83 -1.64 18.99 -22.69
C THR A 83 -0.44 19.52 -23.47
N ARG A 84 0.15 20.64 -23.06
CA ARG A 84 1.37 21.18 -23.66
C ARG A 84 2.64 20.60 -23.04
N HIS A 85 3.74 20.62 -23.80
CA HIS A 85 5.05 20.26 -23.27
C HIS A 85 5.50 21.28 -22.22
N HIS A 86 6.14 20.80 -21.15
CA HIS A 86 6.88 21.64 -20.21
C HIS A 86 8.38 21.36 -20.38
N TRP A 87 9.04 22.18 -21.18
CA TRP A 87 10.45 22.07 -21.53
C TRP A 87 11.35 22.62 -20.41
N VAL A 88 12.36 21.84 -20.02
CA VAL A 88 13.30 22.20 -18.96
C VAL A 88 14.72 22.16 -19.49
N HIS A 89 15.48 23.21 -19.25
CA HIS A 89 16.90 23.26 -19.56
C HIS A 89 17.70 22.32 -18.64
N ARG A 90 18.56 21.50 -19.23
CA ARG A 90 19.38 20.52 -18.53
C ARG A 90 20.84 20.63 -18.94
N ARG A 91 21.73 20.59 -17.94
CA ARG A 91 23.19 20.51 -18.16
C ARG A 91 23.65 19.08 -18.46
N ARG A 92 22.85 18.08 -18.06
CA ARG A 92 23.06 16.67 -18.35
C ARG A 92 21.84 16.10 -19.04
N MET A 93 22.07 15.27 -20.05
CA MET A 93 21.02 14.65 -20.82
C MET A 93 20.74 13.24 -20.31
N SER A 94 19.47 12.95 -20.02
CA SER A 94 19.00 11.61 -19.70
C SER A 94 18.63 10.86 -20.98
N GLY A 95 19.56 10.03 -21.47
CA GLY A 95 19.34 9.21 -22.67
C GLY A 95 19.74 9.88 -23.98
N LYS A 96 19.04 9.54 -25.07
CA LYS A 96 19.38 9.90 -26.47
C LYS A 96 18.49 11.01 -27.01
N CYS A 97 19.05 11.88 -27.85
CA CYS A 97 18.31 12.96 -28.49
C CYS A 97 17.25 12.42 -29.44
N LYS A 98 16.00 12.84 -29.27
CA LYS A 98 14.89 12.38 -30.11
C LYS A 98 15.03 12.81 -31.57
N CYS A 99 15.73 13.91 -31.85
CA CYS A 99 15.97 14.38 -33.21
C CYS A 99 17.11 13.63 -33.91
N CYS A 100 18.27 13.44 -33.27
CA CYS A 100 19.46 12.91 -33.94
C CYS A 100 19.92 11.53 -33.44
N GLY A 101 19.25 10.95 -32.45
CA GLY A 101 19.57 9.64 -31.86
C GLY A 101 20.86 9.57 -31.03
N LYS A 102 21.68 10.63 -31.05
CA LYS A 102 22.98 10.67 -30.36
C LYS A 102 22.81 11.05 -28.89
N GLN A 103 23.65 10.47 -28.04
CA GLN A 103 23.85 10.88 -26.65
C GLN A 103 25.11 11.74 -26.62
N LYS A 104 25.02 12.96 -26.08
CA LYS A 104 26.20 13.82 -25.88
C LYS A 104 26.71 13.61 -24.46
N LEU A 105 27.87 12.96 -24.33
CA LEU A 105 28.61 12.90 -23.08
C LEU A 105 29.43 14.18 -22.95
N GLY A 106 29.13 14.99 -21.96
CA GLY A 106 29.88 16.22 -21.71
C GLY A 106 29.68 16.68 -20.28
N ASN A 107 30.78 16.82 -19.54
CA ASN A 107 30.82 17.45 -18.23
C ASN A 107 30.91 18.98 -18.39
N SER A 108 30.06 19.57 -19.23
CA SER A 108 30.03 21.02 -19.40
C SER A 108 29.18 21.68 -18.32
N LYS A 109 29.64 22.84 -17.83
CA LYS A 109 28.85 23.73 -16.98
C LYS A 109 27.63 24.32 -17.70
N GLU A 110 27.62 24.24 -19.04
CA GLU A 110 26.57 24.77 -19.92
C GLU A 110 25.32 23.87 -20.02
N VAL A 111 24.21 24.48 -20.41
CA VAL A 111 22.95 23.79 -20.73
C VAL A 111 23.11 23.05 -22.06
N MET A 112 23.04 21.72 -22.01
CA MET A 112 23.31 20.83 -23.13
C MET A 112 22.06 20.23 -23.75
N ALA A 113 20.96 20.18 -23.01
CA ALA A 113 19.72 19.55 -23.42
C ALA A 113 18.49 20.31 -22.97
N ILE A 114 17.40 20.09 -23.70
CA ILE A 114 16.05 20.55 -23.37
C ILE A 114 15.19 19.29 -23.25
N GLU A 115 14.62 19.09 -22.07
CA GLU A 115 13.87 17.87 -21.74
C GLU A 115 12.44 18.20 -21.31
N CYS A 116 11.45 17.49 -21.85
CA CYS A 116 10.08 17.63 -21.41
C CYS A 116 9.86 16.93 -20.07
N SER A 117 9.33 17.65 -19.08
CA SER A 117 9.00 17.05 -17.77
C SER A 117 7.80 16.10 -17.84
N TRP A 118 6.94 16.18 -18.86
CA TRP A 118 5.84 15.23 -19.09
C TRP A 118 6.35 13.98 -19.81
N CYS A 119 6.46 14.02 -21.14
CA CYS A 119 6.75 12.86 -21.97
C CYS A 119 8.19 12.36 -21.95
N LYS A 120 9.09 13.05 -21.23
CA LYS A 120 10.53 12.73 -21.13
C LYS A 120 11.29 12.80 -22.46
N ALA A 121 10.68 13.37 -23.51
CA ALA A 121 11.39 13.65 -24.75
C ALA A 121 12.54 14.63 -24.46
N ALA A 122 13.71 14.32 -25.02
CA ALA A 122 14.94 15.06 -24.78
C ALA A 122 15.60 15.41 -26.11
N TYR A 123 16.05 16.66 -26.22
CA TYR A 123 16.71 17.19 -27.41
C TYR A 123 18.00 17.88 -26.99
N HIS A 124 19.01 17.90 -27.86
CA HIS A 124 20.16 18.77 -27.63
C HIS A 124 19.71 20.23 -27.69
N ASN A 125 20.33 21.06 -26.85
CA ASN A 125 20.16 22.52 -26.85
C ASN A 125 20.89 23.14 -28.06
N LYS A 126 20.40 22.84 -29.26
CA LYS A 126 20.91 23.34 -30.56
C LYS A 126 19.72 23.48 -31.50
N ILE A 127 19.71 24.52 -32.33
CA ILE A 127 18.60 24.80 -33.25
C ILE A 127 18.31 23.65 -34.22
N ASN A 128 19.33 22.89 -34.63
CA ASN A 128 19.18 21.72 -35.50
C ASN A 128 18.51 20.51 -34.80
N CYS A 129 18.47 20.49 -33.47
CA CYS A 129 17.83 19.43 -32.70
C CYS A 129 16.51 19.90 -32.06
N PHE A 130 16.46 21.13 -31.56
CA PHE A 130 15.29 21.70 -30.89
C PHE A 130 14.77 22.90 -31.69
N GLN A 131 13.71 22.65 -32.46
CA GLN A 131 13.07 23.66 -33.33
C GLN A 131 11.91 24.35 -32.62
N LYS A 132 11.63 25.62 -32.98
CA LYS A 132 10.55 26.42 -32.37
C LYS A 132 9.17 25.76 -32.43
N ARG A 133 8.86 24.95 -33.46
CA ARG A 133 7.59 24.21 -33.57
C ARG A 133 7.31 23.28 -32.38
N LEU A 134 8.35 22.75 -31.73
CA LEU A 134 8.22 21.88 -30.55
C LEU A 134 7.61 22.61 -29.34
N LEU A 135 7.60 23.96 -29.35
CA LEU A 135 6.99 24.78 -28.31
C LEU A 135 5.45 24.84 -28.43
N THR A 136 4.90 24.65 -29.63
CA THR A 136 3.47 24.72 -29.90
C THR A 136 2.81 23.35 -30.03
N GLU A 137 3.60 22.29 -30.20
CA GLU A 137 3.13 20.91 -30.27
C GLU A 137 2.48 20.42 -28.97
N SER A 138 1.52 19.50 -29.12
CA SER A 138 0.87 18.80 -28.02
C SER A 138 1.78 17.73 -27.42
N CYS A 139 1.84 17.67 -26.09
CA CYS A 139 2.56 16.62 -25.38
C CYS A 139 1.78 15.31 -25.37
N SER A 140 2.43 14.23 -25.82
CA SER A 140 1.87 12.89 -25.77
C SER A 140 1.87 12.23 -24.39
N LEU A 141 2.33 12.92 -23.33
CA LEU A 141 2.58 12.37 -21.98
C LEU A 141 3.60 11.22 -21.91
N GLY A 142 4.09 10.72 -23.04
CA GLY A 142 5.17 9.74 -23.14
C GLY A 142 4.71 8.31 -22.85
N PRO A 143 5.64 7.40 -22.48
CA PRO A 143 5.34 5.98 -22.31
C PRO A 143 4.31 5.65 -21.22
N LEU A 144 4.09 6.57 -20.27
CA LEU A 144 3.15 6.41 -19.16
C LEU A 144 1.84 7.17 -19.40
N ALA A 145 1.54 7.59 -20.63
CA ALA A 145 0.36 8.38 -20.96
C ALA A 145 -0.95 7.74 -20.50
N THR A 146 -1.07 6.42 -20.69
CA THR A 146 -2.24 5.61 -20.31
C THR A 146 -2.50 5.56 -18.80
N LEU A 147 -1.43 5.63 -18.00
CA LEU A 147 -1.51 5.66 -16.53
C LEU A 147 -1.61 7.08 -15.98
N THR A 148 -1.18 8.09 -16.73
CA THR A 148 -1.05 9.46 -16.25
C THR A 148 -2.38 10.18 -16.37
N LEU A 149 -2.99 10.57 -15.25
CA LEU A 149 -4.13 11.49 -15.25
C LEU A 149 -3.77 12.81 -15.97
N PRO A 150 -4.36 13.11 -17.14
CA PRO A 150 -4.06 14.34 -17.86
C PRO A 150 -4.47 15.58 -17.04
N PRO A 151 -3.70 16.68 -17.05
CA PRO A 151 -4.07 17.92 -16.36
C PRO A 151 -5.45 18.46 -16.78
N SER A 152 -5.87 18.16 -18.01
CA SER A 152 -7.17 18.55 -18.53
C SER A 152 -8.36 17.88 -17.85
N TRP A 153 -8.15 16.71 -17.25
CA TRP A 153 -9.22 15.96 -16.57
C TRP A 153 -9.41 16.46 -15.14
N LEU A 154 -8.40 17.06 -14.52
CA LEU A 154 -8.51 17.56 -13.15
C LEU A 154 -8.95 19.02 -13.17
N VAL A 155 -10.10 19.30 -12.58
CA VAL A 155 -10.74 20.62 -12.61
C VAL A 155 -10.81 21.18 -11.21
N ARG A 156 -10.40 22.45 -11.06
CA ARG A 156 -10.62 23.23 -9.85
C ARG A 156 -11.73 24.26 -10.07
N ARG A 157 -12.77 24.23 -9.23
CA ARG A 157 -13.87 25.21 -9.20
C ARG A 157 -13.80 26.06 -7.93
N GLY A 158 -14.14 27.34 -8.02
CA GLY A 158 -14.24 28.23 -6.85
C GLY A 158 -12.98 28.31 -5.97
N GLY A 159 -11.79 28.05 -6.54
CA GLY A 159 -10.51 28.12 -5.83
C GLY A 159 -10.22 26.98 -4.83
N SER A 160 -11.19 26.13 -4.48
CA SER A 160 -11.06 25.20 -3.34
C SER A 160 -11.38 23.75 -3.67
N GLU A 161 -12.37 23.47 -4.53
CA GLU A 161 -12.82 22.10 -4.79
C GLU A 161 -12.22 21.52 -6.07
N PHE A 162 -11.69 20.29 -5.96
CA PHE A 162 -11.19 19.50 -7.08
C PHE A 162 -12.20 18.45 -7.50
N SER A 163 -12.37 18.28 -8.80
CA SER A 163 -13.12 17.17 -9.40
C SER A 163 -12.37 16.59 -10.59
N VAL A 164 -12.54 15.30 -10.85
CA VAL A 164 -12.00 14.65 -12.03
C VAL A 164 -13.11 14.51 -13.07
N GLU A 165 -12.95 15.17 -14.20
CA GLU A 165 -13.89 15.24 -15.32
C GLU A 165 -13.23 14.69 -16.60
N PRO A 166 -13.37 13.39 -16.89
CA PRO A 166 -12.96 12.83 -18.17
C PRO A 166 -13.77 13.44 -19.35
N PRO A 167 -13.16 13.63 -20.53
CA PRO A 167 -13.88 14.05 -21.74
C PRO A 167 -15.07 13.13 -22.09
N ALA A 168 -16.16 13.73 -22.57
CA ALA A 168 -17.30 12.99 -23.09
C ALA A 168 -16.86 12.06 -24.24
N GLY A 169 -17.30 10.79 -24.21
CA GLY A 169 -16.99 9.78 -25.22
C GLY A 169 -15.96 8.72 -24.82
N ILE A 170 -15.22 8.88 -23.72
CA ILE A 170 -14.31 7.82 -23.20
C ILE A 170 -15.10 6.63 -22.63
N ALA A 171 -16.39 6.81 -22.36
CA ALA A 171 -17.28 5.80 -21.80
C ALA A 171 -17.92 4.85 -22.85
N SER A 172 -17.73 5.08 -24.16
CA SER A 172 -18.38 4.26 -25.19
C SER A 172 -17.44 3.18 -25.70
N ASP A 173 -17.72 1.94 -25.32
CA ASP A 173 -17.05 0.71 -25.71
C ASP A 173 -17.42 0.34 -27.16
N THR A 174 -17.15 1.23 -28.12
CA THR A 174 -17.37 1.00 -29.54
C THR A 174 -16.06 0.67 -30.23
N ALA A 175 -15.99 -0.55 -30.77
CA ALA A 175 -14.87 -1.21 -31.40
C ALA A 175 -13.87 -0.31 -32.17
N GLY A 176 -12.58 -0.51 -31.87
CA GLY A 176 -11.46 -0.22 -32.78
C GLY A 176 -10.67 1.06 -32.47
N GLN A 177 -9.50 0.89 -31.86
CA GLN A 177 -8.37 1.85 -31.87
C GLN A 177 -8.42 3.11 -30.98
N GLN A 178 -9.12 3.11 -29.85
CA GLN A 178 -8.78 4.02 -28.76
C GLN A 178 -7.95 3.27 -27.71
N GLN A 179 -6.71 3.71 -27.44
CA GLN A 179 -5.94 3.21 -26.29
C GLN A 179 -6.82 3.40 -25.05
N GLN A 180 -7.34 2.30 -24.49
CA GLN A 180 -8.11 2.32 -23.25
C GLN A 180 -7.25 3.01 -22.19
N GLN A 181 -7.58 4.27 -21.88
CA GLN A 181 -6.95 5.00 -20.78
C GLN A 181 -7.19 4.18 -19.51
N ARG A 182 -6.15 4.02 -18.69
CA ARG A 182 -6.18 3.29 -17.41
C ARG A 182 -5.52 4.15 -16.34
N PRO A 183 -6.12 5.30 -15.98
CA PRO A 183 -5.50 6.23 -15.05
C PRO A 183 -5.14 5.53 -13.74
N LEU A 184 -4.01 5.92 -13.17
CA LEU A 184 -3.48 5.30 -11.97
C LEU A 184 -3.60 6.24 -10.77
N LEU A 185 -4.35 5.84 -9.76
CA LEU A 185 -4.26 6.44 -8.44
C LEU A 185 -3.12 5.78 -7.66
N VAL A 186 -2.17 6.57 -7.17
CA VAL A 186 -1.04 6.09 -6.37
C VAL A 186 -1.23 6.50 -4.93
N LEU A 187 -1.24 5.51 -4.03
CA LEU A 187 -1.32 5.68 -2.59
C LEU A 187 -0.01 5.18 -1.97
N THR A 188 0.79 6.08 -1.43
CA THR A 188 2.09 5.74 -0.84
C THR A 188 2.05 5.87 0.67
N ASN A 189 2.56 4.88 1.39
CA ASN A 189 2.87 5.02 2.81
C ASN A 189 4.33 5.48 2.95
N ALA A 190 4.54 6.75 3.30
CA ALA A 190 5.87 7.36 3.33
C ALA A 190 6.87 6.66 4.27
N LYS A 191 6.39 6.08 5.38
CA LYS A 191 7.21 5.41 6.41
C LYS A 191 7.67 4.01 6.00
N SER A 192 6.99 3.38 5.03
CA SER A 192 7.28 2.00 4.61
C SER A 192 8.69 1.82 4.05
N GLY A 193 9.30 0.67 4.35
CA GLY A 193 10.60 0.25 3.82
C GLY A 193 11.79 1.11 4.26
N GLY A 194 11.81 1.57 5.51
CA GLY A 194 12.89 2.44 6.02
C GLY A 194 12.94 3.79 5.29
N ASN A 195 11.79 4.46 5.15
CA ASN A 195 11.61 5.70 4.38
C ASN A 195 11.79 5.57 2.85
N LEU A 196 11.86 4.34 2.32
CA LEU A 196 11.82 4.10 0.88
C LEU A 196 10.50 4.59 0.27
N GLY A 197 9.38 4.50 0.99
CA GLY A 197 8.07 5.03 0.58
C GLY A 197 8.14 6.51 0.19
N ALA A 198 8.71 7.36 1.05
CA ALA A 198 8.89 8.79 0.75
C ALA A 198 9.80 9.05 -0.46
N ARG A 199 10.84 8.23 -0.67
CA ARG A 199 11.69 8.31 -1.87
C ARG A 199 10.93 7.92 -3.13
N ILE A 200 10.09 6.90 -3.05
CA ILE A 200 9.30 6.39 -4.18
C ILE A 200 8.18 7.36 -4.55
N GLY A 201 7.43 7.89 -3.57
CA GLY A 201 6.45 8.95 -3.80
C GLY A 201 7.06 10.14 -4.57
N ARG A 202 8.24 10.64 -4.14
CA ARG A 202 8.97 11.70 -4.84
C ARG A 202 9.41 11.36 -6.27
N LYS A 203 9.71 10.08 -6.56
CA LYS A 203 9.98 9.63 -7.93
C LYS A 203 8.68 9.56 -8.75
N LEU A 204 7.57 9.14 -8.16
CA LEU A 204 6.26 9.05 -8.83
C LEU A 204 5.70 10.45 -9.17
N LEU A 205 5.91 11.47 -8.32
CA LEU A 205 5.57 12.88 -8.64
C LEU A 205 6.27 13.41 -9.92
N TRP A 206 7.44 12.84 -10.26
CA TRP A 206 8.14 13.14 -11.50
C TRP A 206 7.59 12.35 -12.68
N LEU A 207 7.28 11.07 -12.48
CA LEU A 207 6.86 10.17 -13.55
C LEU A 207 5.41 10.41 -14.00
N LEU A 208 4.53 10.72 -13.06
CA LEU A 208 3.09 10.85 -13.24
C LEU A 208 2.64 12.30 -12.94
N ASN A 209 1.37 12.63 -13.20
CA ASN A 209 0.76 13.87 -12.69
C ASN A 209 0.82 13.86 -11.15
N PRO A 210 1.44 14.87 -10.50
CA PRO A 210 1.54 14.98 -9.04
C PRO A 210 0.21 14.84 -8.29
N ARG A 211 -0.91 15.20 -8.92
CA ARG A 211 -2.24 15.15 -8.32
C ARG A 211 -2.88 13.76 -8.30
N GLN A 212 -2.17 12.73 -8.77
CA GLN A 212 -2.59 11.33 -8.63
C GLN A 212 -1.70 10.55 -7.65
N VAL A 213 -0.80 11.23 -6.93
CA VAL A 213 0.11 10.60 -5.95
C VAL A 213 -0.17 11.18 -4.58
N PHE A 214 -0.64 10.34 -3.66
CA PHE A 214 -1.04 10.74 -2.32
C PHE A 214 -0.23 10.01 -1.26
N ASP A 215 0.10 10.72 -0.19
CA ASP A 215 0.67 10.12 1.02
C ASP A 215 -0.47 9.74 1.95
N LEU A 216 -0.58 8.44 2.24
CA LEU A 216 -1.61 7.90 3.12
C LEU A 216 -1.47 8.44 4.55
N ALA A 217 -0.25 8.69 5.01
CA ALA A 217 -0.04 9.26 6.34
C ALA A 217 -0.55 10.71 6.46
N ALA A 218 -0.68 11.43 5.33
CA ALA A 218 -1.08 12.83 5.32
C ALA A 218 -2.59 13.03 5.14
N CYS A 219 -3.29 12.12 4.46
CA CYS A 219 -4.70 12.34 4.08
C CYS A 219 -5.60 11.10 4.14
N GLY A 220 -5.06 9.95 4.54
CA GLY A 220 -5.78 8.67 4.47
C GLY A 220 -6.10 8.23 3.03
N PRO A 221 -6.66 7.03 2.85
CA PRO A 221 -7.12 6.54 1.55
C PRO A 221 -8.46 7.14 1.14
N GLU A 222 -9.29 7.63 2.06
CA GLU A 222 -10.69 7.96 1.77
C GLU A 222 -10.83 9.17 0.84
N PHE A 223 -10.11 10.25 1.14
CA PHE A 223 -10.10 11.46 0.32
C PHE A 223 -9.70 11.18 -1.15
N PRO A 224 -8.53 10.57 -1.45
CA PRO A 224 -8.15 10.32 -2.83
C PRO A 224 -9.05 9.31 -3.54
N LEU A 225 -9.57 8.29 -2.84
CA LEU A 225 -10.52 7.34 -3.42
C LEU A 225 -11.82 8.02 -3.83
N ARG A 226 -12.37 8.93 -3.01
CA ARG A 226 -13.55 9.73 -3.38
C ARG A 226 -13.29 10.63 -4.58
N LEU A 227 -12.15 11.33 -4.59
CA LEU A 227 -11.77 12.22 -5.68
C LEU A 227 -11.68 11.48 -7.04
N PHE A 228 -11.23 10.23 -7.03
CA PHE A 228 -11.06 9.41 -8.24
C PHE A 228 -12.23 8.46 -8.51
N ALA A 229 -13.29 8.44 -7.69
CA ALA A 229 -14.37 7.44 -7.77
C ALA A 229 -15.08 7.40 -9.13
N ARG A 230 -15.13 8.52 -9.86
CA ARG A 230 -15.77 8.64 -11.18
C ARG A 230 -14.83 8.40 -12.36
N VAL A 231 -13.56 8.08 -12.11
CA VAL A 231 -12.57 7.87 -13.18
C VAL A 231 -12.80 6.51 -13.84
N PRO A 232 -13.07 6.45 -15.15
CA PRO A 232 -13.28 5.19 -15.84
C PRO A 232 -11.97 4.39 -15.90
N ASN A 233 -12.06 3.05 -15.83
CA ASN A 233 -10.93 2.14 -15.92
C ASN A 233 -9.79 2.44 -14.91
N LEU A 234 -10.13 3.03 -13.75
CA LEU A 234 -9.19 3.36 -12.69
C LEU A 234 -8.44 2.12 -12.20
N ARG A 235 -7.12 2.25 -12.01
CA ARG A 235 -6.30 1.33 -11.22
C ARG A 235 -5.77 2.05 -9.99
N VAL A 236 -5.53 1.30 -8.93
CA VAL A 236 -4.90 1.81 -7.71
C VAL A 236 -3.55 1.11 -7.54
N LEU A 237 -2.50 1.86 -7.24
CA LEU A 237 -1.19 1.33 -6.83
C LEU A 237 -0.94 1.71 -5.38
N VAL A 238 -0.81 0.71 -4.52
CA VAL A 238 -0.45 0.88 -3.12
C VAL A 238 1.05 0.62 -2.95
N CYS A 239 1.78 1.62 -2.47
CA CYS A 239 3.20 1.53 -2.15
C CYS A 239 3.37 1.40 -0.64
N GLY A 240 3.53 0.17 -0.15
CA GLY A 240 3.55 -0.12 1.28
C GLY A 240 3.77 -1.61 1.57
N GLY A 241 3.51 -2.01 2.80
CA GLY A 241 3.38 -3.42 3.18
C GLY A 241 1.94 -3.93 3.10
N ASP A 242 1.75 -5.14 3.56
CA ASP A 242 0.48 -5.86 3.62
C ASP A 242 -0.64 -5.08 4.34
N GLY A 243 -0.38 -4.58 5.55
CA GLY A 243 -1.35 -3.75 6.29
C GLY A 243 -1.75 -2.46 5.54
N THR A 244 -0.84 -1.86 4.78
CA THR A 244 -1.16 -0.68 3.94
C THR A 244 -2.11 -1.06 2.79
N ALA A 245 -1.89 -2.21 2.14
CA ALA A 245 -2.80 -2.70 1.12
C ALA A 245 -4.16 -3.05 1.73
N GLY A 246 -4.19 -3.68 2.91
CA GLY A 246 -5.42 -3.99 3.63
C GLY A 246 -6.24 -2.76 4.00
N TRP A 247 -5.60 -1.71 4.51
CA TRP A 247 -6.26 -0.44 4.82
C TRP A 247 -6.94 0.18 3.59
N VAL A 248 -6.25 0.21 2.45
CA VAL A 248 -6.82 0.72 1.20
C VAL A 248 -7.99 -0.13 0.73
N LEU A 249 -7.88 -1.47 0.78
CA LEU A 249 -8.97 -2.36 0.41
C LEU A 249 -10.22 -2.15 1.29
N SER A 250 -10.04 -2.02 2.60
CA SER A 250 -11.14 -1.71 3.53
C SER A 250 -11.75 -0.33 3.26
N ALA A 251 -10.95 0.68 2.93
CA ALA A 251 -11.47 1.99 2.57
C ALA A 251 -12.29 1.97 1.26
N ILE A 252 -11.88 1.17 0.27
CA ILE A 252 -12.68 0.99 -0.96
C ILE A 252 -14.04 0.36 -0.63
N ASP A 253 -14.07 -0.64 0.26
CA ASP A 253 -15.30 -1.29 0.71
C ASP A 253 -16.23 -0.31 1.43
N SER A 254 -15.72 0.42 2.42
CA SER A 254 -16.50 1.39 3.20
C SER A 254 -17.07 2.53 2.36
N LEU A 255 -16.37 2.92 1.28
CA LEU A 255 -16.82 3.98 0.38
C LEU A 255 -17.77 3.49 -0.71
N GLY A 256 -17.89 2.18 -0.92
CA GLY A 256 -18.72 1.61 -1.97
C GLY A 256 -18.31 2.07 -3.38
N VAL A 257 -17.01 2.29 -3.64
CA VAL A 257 -16.54 2.76 -4.96
C VAL A 257 -16.81 1.70 -6.03
N ARG A 258 -17.61 2.06 -7.05
CA ARG A 258 -17.99 1.16 -8.16
C ARG A 258 -17.67 1.77 -9.53
N PRO A 259 -17.23 0.95 -10.51
CA PRO A 259 -16.80 -0.44 -10.35
C PRO A 259 -15.55 -0.53 -9.48
N TRP A 260 -15.40 -1.63 -8.72
CA TRP A 260 -14.24 -1.82 -7.83
C TRP A 260 -12.92 -1.63 -8.60
N PRO A 261 -12.08 -0.64 -8.24
CA PRO A 261 -10.84 -0.41 -8.96
C PRO A 261 -9.82 -1.50 -8.59
N PRO A 262 -9.18 -2.15 -9.57
CA PRO A 262 -8.15 -3.15 -9.29
C PRO A 262 -6.95 -2.53 -8.55
N VAL A 263 -6.54 -3.16 -7.45
CA VAL A 263 -5.42 -2.72 -6.61
C VAL A 263 -4.13 -3.51 -6.91
N ALA A 264 -3.08 -2.81 -7.32
CA ALA A 264 -1.71 -3.33 -7.44
C ALA A 264 -0.91 -2.99 -6.18
N VAL A 265 0.06 -3.84 -5.82
CA VAL A 265 0.92 -3.63 -4.64
C VAL A 265 2.37 -3.47 -5.08
N LEU A 266 3.01 -2.38 -4.66
CA LEU A 266 4.45 -2.21 -4.67
C LEU A 266 4.99 -2.60 -3.28
N PRO A 267 5.72 -3.72 -3.18
CA PRO A 267 6.11 -4.31 -1.90
C PRO A 267 7.25 -3.52 -1.24
N LEU A 268 6.92 -2.72 -0.22
CA LEU A 268 7.88 -1.95 0.58
C LEU A 268 8.03 -2.44 2.01
N GLY A 269 7.18 -3.37 2.45
CA GLY A 269 7.24 -3.97 3.79
C GLY A 269 8.34 -5.03 3.93
N THR A 270 8.34 -5.72 5.07
CA THR A 270 9.23 -6.85 5.35
C THR A 270 8.62 -8.16 4.86
N GLY A 271 7.36 -8.44 5.26
CA GLY A 271 6.52 -9.56 4.85
C GLY A 271 6.24 -9.52 3.36
N ASN A 272 5.30 -8.69 2.89
CA ASN A 272 4.87 -8.51 1.50
C ASN A 272 4.27 -9.77 0.86
N ASP A 273 3.51 -10.54 1.60
CA ASP A 273 2.98 -11.82 1.15
C ASP A 273 1.90 -11.66 0.11
N LEU A 274 1.00 -10.68 0.26
CA LEU A 274 0.01 -10.36 -0.79
C LEU A 274 0.70 -10.04 -2.12
N ALA A 275 1.84 -9.35 -2.04
CA ALA A 275 2.64 -9.03 -3.21
C ALA A 275 3.31 -10.29 -3.81
N ARG A 276 3.75 -11.25 -2.99
CA ARG A 276 4.26 -12.56 -3.48
C ARG A 276 3.16 -13.33 -4.22
N SER A 277 1.96 -13.41 -3.65
CA SER A 277 0.77 -14.05 -4.25
C SER A 277 0.47 -13.55 -5.66
N LEU A 278 0.59 -12.24 -5.81
CA LEU A 278 0.21 -11.51 -7.01
C LEU A 278 1.39 -11.35 -7.98
N ASN A 279 2.48 -12.11 -7.78
CA ASN A 279 3.73 -12.09 -8.56
C ASN A 279 4.51 -10.76 -8.53
N TRP A 280 4.18 -9.82 -7.63
CA TRP A 280 4.94 -8.57 -7.43
C TRP A 280 6.29 -8.80 -6.77
N GLY A 281 6.42 -9.88 -6.00
CA GLY A 281 7.64 -10.32 -5.33
C GLY A 281 7.71 -9.83 -3.87
N GLY A 282 8.76 -10.25 -3.15
CA GLY A 282 8.88 -9.99 -1.71
C GLY A 282 9.37 -8.58 -1.35
N GLY A 283 9.81 -7.76 -2.30
CA GLY A 283 10.28 -6.40 -2.02
C GLY A 283 10.75 -5.66 -3.27
N PHE A 284 10.76 -4.32 -3.20
CA PHE A 284 11.22 -3.46 -4.27
C PHE A 284 12.59 -2.85 -3.96
N ALA A 285 13.56 -3.03 -4.86
CA ALA A 285 14.90 -2.47 -4.67
C ALA A 285 14.95 -0.97 -4.98
N ALA A 286 15.70 -0.19 -4.20
CA ALA A 286 15.70 1.27 -4.30
C ALA A 286 16.26 1.82 -5.63
N ASP A 287 17.10 1.05 -6.29
CA ASP A 287 17.73 1.29 -7.59
C ASP A 287 16.91 0.74 -8.77
N GLU A 288 15.92 -0.12 -8.51
CA GLU A 288 15.04 -0.62 -9.55
C GLU A 288 14.24 0.54 -10.18
N PRO A 289 14.20 0.63 -11.53
CA PRO A 289 13.47 1.70 -12.20
C PRO A 289 11.95 1.50 -12.07
N LEU A 290 11.28 2.43 -11.37
CA LEU A 290 9.82 2.43 -11.17
C LEU A 290 9.03 2.36 -12.48
N THR A 291 9.59 2.82 -13.60
CA THR A 291 8.95 2.72 -14.92
C THR A 291 8.67 1.26 -15.32
N LYS A 292 9.54 0.30 -14.96
CA LYS A 292 9.29 -1.12 -15.22
C LYS A 292 8.10 -1.64 -14.42
N MET A 293 7.99 -1.23 -13.16
CA MET A 293 6.87 -1.58 -12.30
C MET A 293 5.57 -0.96 -12.82
N LEU A 294 5.58 0.31 -13.21
CA LEU A 294 4.40 0.97 -13.78
C LEU A 294 3.93 0.29 -15.08
N CYS A 295 4.83 -0.13 -15.96
CA CYS A 295 4.46 -0.94 -17.13
C CYS A 295 3.78 -2.26 -16.70
N CYS A 296 4.29 -2.93 -15.66
CA CYS A 296 3.64 -4.14 -15.13
C CYS A 296 2.26 -3.83 -14.53
N VAL A 297 2.08 -2.67 -13.89
CA VAL A 297 0.77 -2.22 -13.37
C VAL A 297 -0.19 -1.93 -14.49
N GLU A 298 0.27 -1.47 -15.65
CA GLU A 298 -0.57 -1.24 -16.82
C GLU A 298 -1.00 -2.53 -17.52
N ASP A 299 -0.03 -3.43 -17.70
CA ASP A 299 -0.18 -4.67 -18.47
C ASP A 299 -0.76 -5.82 -17.62
N GLY A 300 -0.73 -5.70 -16.30
CA GLY A 300 -1.32 -6.67 -15.38
C GLY A 300 -2.82 -6.84 -15.59
N TRP A 301 -3.34 -8.01 -15.21
CA TRP A 301 -4.76 -8.31 -15.30
C TRP A 301 -5.43 -8.23 -13.94
N PRO A 302 -6.69 -7.77 -13.88
CA PRO A 302 -7.49 -7.86 -12.66
C PRO A 302 -7.76 -9.33 -12.30
N THR A 303 -7.61 -9.66 -11.03
CA THR A 303 -8.03 -10.93 -10.42
C THR A 303 -8.84 -10.64 -9.16
N ARG A 304 -9.51 -11.67 -8.63
CA ARG A 304 -10.34 -11.58 -7.42
C ARG A 304 -9.54 -12.05 -6.20
N LEU A 305 -9.64 -11.28 -5.12
CA LEU A 305 -9.11 -11.61 -3.81
C LEU A 305 -10.30 -11.78 -2.85
N ASP A 306 -10.58 -13.00 -2.43
CA ASP A 306 -11.52 -13.23 -1.31
C ASP A 306 -10.99 -12.57 -0.04
N ARG A 307 -11.91 -11.93 0.67
CA ARG A 307 -11.67 -11.30 1.96
C ARG A 307 -12.61 -11.92 2.98
N TRP A 308 -12.16 -12.02 4.21
CA TRP A 308 -12.83 -12.77 5.27
C TRP A 308 -13.07 -11.86 6.45
N SER A 309 -14.23 -11.98 7.07
CA SER A 309 -14.58 -11.27 8.28
C SER A 309 -14.35 -12.10 9.52
N VAL A 310 -13.96 -11.41 10.60
CA VAL A 310 -13.75 -12.01 11.93
C VAL A 310 -14.63 -11.30 12.94
N THR A 311 -15.30 -12.08 13.78
CA THR A 311 -16.13 -11.60 14.87
C THR A 311 -15.65 -12.22 16.17
N PHE A 312 -15.75 -11.46 17.26
CA PHE A 312 -15.30 -11.88 18.58
C PHE A 312 -16.45 -11.72 19.57
N LYS A 313 -16.72 -12.78 20.34
CA LYS A 313 -17.67 -12.75 21.45
C LYS A 313 -16.97 -13.30 22.70
N PRO A 314 -16.72 -12.48 23.72
CA PRO A 314 -16.16 -12.95 24.99
C PRO A 314 -17.02 -14.08 25.57
N ASN A 315 -16.36 -15.10 26.13
CA ASN A 315 -17.06 -16.10 26.93
C ASN A 315 -17.59 -15.35 28.16
N SER A 316 -18.92 -15.28 28.29
CA SER A 316 -19.54 -14.73 29.49
C SER A 316 -19.23 -15.70 30.63
N LEU A 317 -18.16 -15.45 31.39
CA LEU A 317 -17.98 -16.17 32.65
C LEU A 317 -19.16 -15.81 33.54
N GLN A 318 -19.90 -16.84 33.93
CA GLN A 318 -20.85 -16.81 35.03
C GLN A 318 -20.13 -16.16 36.22
N LEU A 319 -20.54 -14.94 36.58
CA LEU A 319 -20.20 -14.38 37.89
C LEU A 319 -20.89 -15.28 38.91
N ASP A 320 -20.11 -16.14 39.56
CA ASP A 320 -20.55 -17.06 40.60
C ASP A 320 -21.47 -16.36 41.61
N GLU A 321 -22.74 -16.78 41.65
CA GLU A 321 -23.76 -16.35 42.62
C GLU A 321 -23.37 -16.67 44.08
N THR A 322 -22.27 -17.39 44.28
CA THR A 322 -21.71 -17.79 45.58
C THR A 322 -21.18 -16.61 46.41
N ALA A 323 -20.82 -15.48 45.78
CA ALA A 323 -20.33 -14.29 46.49
C ALA A 323 -21.46 -13.46 47.16
N LEU A 324 -22.71 -13.60 46.71
CA LEU A 324 -23.86 -12.84 47.23
C LEU A 324 -24.53 -13.50 48.45
N GLN A 325 -24.23 -14.76 48.75
CA GLN A 325 -24.82 -15.46 49.91
C GLN A 325 -23.95 -15.39 51.17
N GLN A 326 -22.67 -15.01 51.07
CA GLN A 326 -21.78 -14.88 52.22
C GLN A 326 -21.85 -13.51 52.91
N GLN A 327 -22.58 -12.54 52.34
CA GLN A 327 -22.78 -11.21 52.94
C GLN A 327 -24.06 -11.08 53.79
N GLN A 328 -24.89 -12.12 53.92
CA GLN A 328 -26.16 -12.05 54.67
C GLN A 328 -26.12 -12.66 56.08
N GLN A 329 -24.96 -13.03 56.63
CA GLN A 329 -24.88 -13.66 57.96
C GLN A 329 -24.10 -12.86 59.02
N HIS A 330 -23.82 -11.57 58.81
CA HIS A 330 -23.14 -10.77 59.83
C HIS A 330 -23.69 -9.34 59.94
N GLU A 331 -24.99 -9.21 60.25
CA GLU A 331 -25.55 -7.97 60.78
C GLU A 331 -26.17 -8.23 62.15
N ASP A 332 -25.44 -7.87 63.21
CA ASP A 332 -26.01 -7.49 64.51
C ASP A 332 -24.95 -6.74 65.34
N GLN A 333 -24.86 -5.41 65.14
CA GLN A 333 -24.95 -4.38 66.20
C GLN A 333 -24.50 -2.98 65.70
N PRO A 334 -25.15 -1.89 66.13
CA PRO A 334 -24.90 -0.54 65.62
C PRO A 334 -24.02 0.28 66.57
N GLU A 335 -23.07 1.06 66.05
CA GLU A 335 -22.74 2.37 66.63
C GLU A 335 -22.01 3.29 65.64
N ALA A 336 -22.27 4.58 65.81
CA ALA A 336 -22.17 5.64 64.83
C ALA A 336 -20.73 6.05 64.44
N ILE A 337 -20.57 6.59 63.22
CA ILE A 337 -19.96 7.91 62.90
C ILE A 337 -20.04 8.15 61.37
N SER A 338 -20.15 9.43 61.02
CA SER A 338 -20.41 10.07 59.73
C SER A 338 -19.48 9.72 58.56
N GLU A 339 -20.04 9.73 57.33
CA GLU A 339 -19.63 10.52 56.13
C GLU A 339 -19.90 9.79 54.81
N GLN A 340 -20.62 10.47 53.91
CA GLN A 340 -20.65 10.41 52.43
C GLN A 340 -20.81 9.06 51.66
N PRO A 341 -21.62 9.01 50.57
CA PRO A 341 -21.77 7.82 49.75
C PRO A 341 -20.58 7.70 48.78
N SER A 342 -19.58 6.87 49.10
CA SER A 342 -18.62 6.40 48.10
C SER A 342 -19.22 5.23 47.32
N THR A 343 -19.65 5.52 46.09
CA THR A 343 -19.92 4.51 45.06
C THR A 343 -18.59 3.99 44.52
N ASP A 344 -17.90 3.15 45.29
CA ASP A 344 -16.71 2.45 44.82
C ASP A 344 -17.09 1.05 44.36
N ILE A 345 -17.59 0.98 43.12
CA ILE A 345 -17.40 -0.23 42.32
C ILE A 345 -15.88 -0.34 42.11
N PRO A 346 -15.22 -1.48 42.39
CA PRO A 346 -13.79 -1.61 42.15
C PRO A 346 -13.46 -1.19 40.72
N GLN A 347 -12.52 -0.25 40.57
CA GLN A 347 -12.07 0.31 39.29
C GLN A 347 -11.77 -0.78 38.23
N ALA A 348 -11.42 -2.00 38.67
CA ALA A 348 -11.20 -3.18 37.84
C ALA A 348 -12.44 -3.70 37.08
N VAL A 349 -13.66 -3.36 37.51
CA VAL A 349 -14.92 -3.81 36.88
C VAL A 349 -15.48 -2.75 35.92
N ALA A 350 -15.09 -1.48 36.08
CA ALA A 350 -15.51 -0.38 35.22
C ALA A 350 -14.82 -0.41 33.83
N ASP A 351 -13.60 -0.95 33.75
CA ASP A 351 -12.84 -1.08 32.50
C ASP A 351 -13.39 -2.17 31.55
N LEU A 352 -14.38 -2.96 31.99
CA LEU A 352 -15.03 -4.01 31.19
C LEU A 352 -16.33 -3.57 30.50
N ARG A 353 -16.67 -2.26 30.51
CA ARG A 353 -17.79 -1.75 29.71
C ARG A 353 -17.45 -1.80 28.22
N LEU A 354 -17.87 -2.91 27.62
CA LEU A 354 -18.33 -3.09 26.24
C LEU A 354 -18.88 -1.81 25.61
N THR A 355 -18.03 -1.05 24.91
CA THR A 355 -18.45 -0.10 23.90
C THR A 355 -17.50 -0.19 22.70
N GLU A 356 -18.08 -0.51 21.54
CA GLU A 356 -17.51 -0.52 20.19
C GLU A 356 -16.51 -1.66 19.90
N GLN A 357 -16.78 -2.46 18.86
CA GLN A 357 -15.83 -3.48 18.37
C GLN A 357 -14.52 -2.78 17.96
N PRO A 358 -13.40 -2.99 18.68
CA PRO A 358 -12.18 -2.23 18.45
C PRO A 358 -11.27 -2.85 17.37
N PHE A 359 -11.74 -3.84 16.63
CA PHE A 359 -10.90 -4.71 15.80
C PHE A 359 -11.20 -4.55 14.30
N PRO A 360 -10.20 -4.69 13.40
CA PRO A 360 -10.49 -4.84 11.98
C PRO A 360 -11.35 -6.09 11.77
N ASP A 361 -12.57 -5.88 11.30
CA ASP A 361 -13.57 -6.92 11.01
C ASP A 361 -13.23 -7.71 9.74
N VAL A 362 -12.02 -7.55 9.16
CA VAL A 362 -11.59 -8.17 7.90
C VAL A 362 -10.10 -8.51 7.89
N PHE A 363 -9.75 -9.71 7.44
CA PHE A 363 -8.41 -10.08 7.00
C PHE A 363 -8.38 -10.50 5.53
N ASN A 364 -7.18 -10.44 4.95
CA ASN A 364 -6.97 -10.59 3.50
C ASN A 364 -6.11 -11.78 3.10
N ASN A 365 -5.44 -12.43 4.06
CA ASN A 365 -4.48 -13.50 3.79
C ASN A 365 -4.63 -14.64 4.80
N TYR A 366 -4.33 -14.38 6.08
CA TYR A 366 -4.46 -15.38 7.12
C TYR A 366 -4.86 -14.78 8.47
N PHE A 367 -5.39 -15.62 9.33
CA PHE A 367 -5.64 -15.37 10.74
C PHE A 367 -4.94 -16.48 11.53
N SER A 368 -4.21 -16.13 12.59
CA SER A 368 -3.45 -17.10 13.37
C SER A 368 -3.72 -16.98 14.87
N LEU A 369 -3.61 -18.12 15.56
CA LEU A 369 -3.64 -18.25 17.02
C LEU A 369 -2.41 -19.04 17.48
N GLY A 370 -1.87 -18.70 18.64
CA GLY A 370 -0.74 -19.41 19.23
C GLY A 370 0.63 -18.81 18.89
N ALA A 371 1.62 -19.68 18.69
CA ALA A 371 3.02 -19.28 18.58
C ALA A 371 3.31 -18.30 17.44
N ASP A 372 2.70 -18.46 16.27
CA ASP A 372 2.82 -17.50 15.15
C ASP A 372 2.33 -16.09 15.55
N ALA A 373 1.11 -16.01 16.09
CA ALA A 373 0.52 -14.74 16.54
C ALA A 373 1.36 -14.09 17.66
N ALA A 374 1.95 -14.88 18.55
CA ALA A 374 2.83 -14.39 19.61
C ALA A 374 4.12 -13.78 19.06
N VAL A 375 4.75 -14.42 18.08
CA VAL A 375 5.97 -13.90 17.41
C VAL A 375 5.63 -12.62 16.63
N ALA A 376 4.47 -12.58 15.95
CA ALA A 376 3.99 -11.38 15.29
C ALA A 376 3.74 -10.22 16.29
N LEU A 377 3.18 -10.53 17.46
CA LEU A 377 2.98 -9.57 18.56
C LEU A 377 4.29 -8.99 19.05
N GLU A 378 5.25 -9.85 19.40
CA GLU A 378 6.54 -9.42 19.92
C GLU A 378 7.33 -8.60 18.89
N PHE A 379 7.26 -8.96 17.60
CA PHE A 379 7.83 -8.16 16.54
C PHE A 379 7.18 -6.77 16.44
N HIS A 380 5.84 -6.71 16.50
CA HIS A 380 5.11 -5.45 16.44
C HIS A 380 5.48 -4.55 17.63
N GLU A 381 5.37 -5.04 18.87
CA GLU A 381 5.71 -4.32 20.09
C GLU A 381 7.17 -3.84 20.07
N SER A 382 8.11 -4.71 19.65
CA SER A 382 9.52 -4.35 19.52
C SER A 382 9.76 -3.25 18.50
N ARG A 383 9.02 -3.28 17.38
CA ARG A 383 9.09 -2.27 16.31
C ARG A 383 8.54 -0.93 16.75
N GLU A 384 7.48 -0.91 17.56
CA GLU A 384 6.95 0.31 18.14
C GLU A 384 7.87 0.90 19.20
N ALA A 385 8.46 0.04 20.04
CA ALA A 385 9.37 0.46 21.11
C ALA A 385 10.72 0.99 20.59
N ASN A 386 11.26 0.41 19.50
CA ASN A 386 12.60 0.74 18.98
C ASN A 386 12.61 0.93 17.45
N PRO A 387 11.88 1.90 16.89
CA PRO A 387 11.69 2.04 15.44
C PRO A 387 13.00 2.17 14.63
N GLU A 388 14.06 2.71 15.24
CA GLU A 388 15.39 2.83 14.64
C GLU A 388 16.09 1.48 14.41
N ARG A 389 15.76 0.44 15.18
CA ARG A 389 16.30 -0.92 14.98
C ARG A 389 15.64 -1.63 13.80
N PHE A 390 14.43 -1.22 13.42
CA PHE A 390 13.60 -1.88 12.40
C PHE A 390 13.62 -1.19 11.03
N ASN A 391 14.67 -0.41 10.74
CA ASN A 391 14.83 0.33 9.50
C ASN A 391 15.34 -0.52 8.31
N SER A 392 15.65 -1.80 8.53
CA SER A 392 16.24 -2.70 7.54
C SER A 392 15.45 -3.98 7.41
N ARG A 393 15.00 -4.28 6.18
CA ARG A 393 14.26 -5.51 5.88
C ARG A 393 15.03 -6.78 6.26
N LEU A 394 16.35 -6.83 6.03
CA LEU A 394 17.17 -7.98 6.39
C LEU A 394 17.23 -8.17 7.90
N ARG A 395 17.37 -7.08 8.67
CA ARG A 395 17.39 -7.13 10.14
C ARG A 395 16.03 -7.56 10.68
N ASN A 396 14.96 -7.02 10.12
CA ASN A 396 13.59 -7.39 10.50
C ASN A 396 13.34 -8.87 10.26
N MET A 397 13.80 -9.40 9.12
CA MET A 397 13.67 -10.82 8.79
C MET A 397 14.50 -11.71 9.73
N MET A 398 15.72 -11.29 10.10
CA MET A 398 16.53 -12.02 11.09
C MET A 398 15.90 -12.00 12.49
N PHE A 399 15.29 -10.88 12.89
CA PHE A 399 14.59 -10.79 14.16
C PHE A 399 13.42 -11.79 14.21
N TYR A 400 12.58 -11.81 13.16
CA TYR A 400 11.49 -12.80 13.04
C TYR A 400 12.00 -14.24 13.11
N ALA A 401 13.10 -14.56 12.43
CA ALA A 401 13.69 -15.89 12.48
C ALA A 401 14.22 -16.25 13.89
N GLY A 402 14.81 -15.27 14.58
CA GLY A 402 15.28 -15.41 15.95
C GLY A 402 14.15 -15.68 16.94
N GLU A 403 13.10 -14.86 16.93
CA GLU A 403 11.96 -15.05 17.83
C GLU A 403 11.13 -16.29 17.50
N GLY A 404 10.96 -16.61 16.21
CA GLY A 404 10.37 -17.89 15.80
C GLY A 404 11.13 -19.08 16.39
N SER A 405 12.47 -19.05 16.35
CA SER A 405 13.31 -20.10 16.93
C SER A 405 13.17 -20.16 18.47
N ARG A 406 13.10 -19.01 19.15
CA ARG A 406 12.89 -18.95 20.61
C ARG A 406 11.52 -19.49 21.02
N SER A 407 10.47 -19.18 20.28
CA SER A 407 9.11 -19.68 20.54
C SER A 407 9.05 -21.22 20.46
N VAL A 408 9.77 -21.81 19.50
CA VAL A 408 9.90 -23.28 19.36
C VAL A 408 10.69 -23.91 20.51
N LEU A 409 11.71 -23.24 21.03
CA LEU A 409 12.53 -23.72 22.16
C LEU A 409 11.79 -23.63 23.50
N THR A 410 11.13 -22.50 23.76
CA THR A 410 10.43 -22.23 25.02
C THR A 410 9.07 -22.93 25.10
N ARG A 411 8.48 -23.29 23.94
CA ARG A 411 7.19 -23.96 23.78
C ARG A 411 6.07 -23.45 24.73
N PRO A 412 5.81 -22.13 24.81
CA PRO A 412 4.79 -21.59 25.72
C PRO A 412 3.36 -21.98 25.32
N TRP A 413 3.16 -22.53 24.12
CA TRP A 413 1.85 -22.85 23.53
C TRP A 413 1.56 -24.36 23.40
N ARG A 414 2.24 -25.24 24.17
CA ARG A 414 1.99 -26.71 24.11
C ARG A 414 0.55 -27.10 24.40
N GLU A 415 -0.12 -26.35 25.27
CA GLU A 415 -1.48 -26.64 25.73
C GLU A 415 -2.56 -25.92 24.92
N LEU A 416 -2.18 -25.20 23.86
CA LEU A 416 -3.14 -24.46 23.03
C LEU A 416 -4.25 -25.36 22.50
N SER A 417 -3.89 -26.58 22.08
CA SER A 417 -4.83 -27.61 21.63
C SER A 417 -5.87 -28.04 22.69
N GLN A 418 -5.56 -27.88 23.98
CA GLN A 418 -6.50 -28.19 25.07
C GLN A 418 -7.48 -27.04 25.33
N ALA A 419 -7.08 -25.82 24.98
CA ALA A 419 -7.86 -24.61 25.20
C ALA A 419 -8.74 -24.21 24.02
N ILE A 420 -8.65 -24.90 22.88
CA ILE A 420 -9.38 -24.60 21.65
C ILE A 420 -10.43 -25.68 21.36
N GLN A 421 -11.66 -25.24 21.10
CA GLN A 421 -12.64 -26.00 20.32
C GLN A 421 -12.69 -25.43 18.90
N LEU A 422 -12.64 -26.29 17.88
CA LEU A 422 -12.68 -25.88 16.48
C LEU A 422 -13.85 -26.57 15.76
N GLU A 423 -14.76 -25.76 15.23
CA GLU A 423 -15.76 -26.21 14.27
C GLU A 423 -15.50 -25.51 12.93
N CYS A 424 -15.44 -26.29 11.85
CA CYS A 424 -15.34 -25.79 10.48
C CYS A 424 -16.50 -26.36 9.66
N ASP A 425 -17.35 -25.50 9.12
CA ASP A 425 -18.46 -25.90 8.23
C ASP A 425 -19.41 -26.95 8.84
N GLY A 426 -19.68 -26.83 10.15
CA GLY A 426 -20.52 -27.78 10.89
C GLY A 426 -19.80 -29.06 11.32
N VAL A 427 -18.51 -29.20 11.02
CA VAL A 427 -17.69 -30.36 11.41
C VAL A 427 -16.79 -29.98 12.58
N ASP A 428 -16.87 -30.75 13.66
CA ASP A 428 -16.03 -30.59 14.85
C ASP A 428 -14.65 -31.25 14.64
N TYR A 429 -13.61 -30.43 14.72
CA TYR A 429 -12.21 -30.82 14.60
C TYR A 429 -11.47 -30.78 15.94
N THR A 430 -12.15 -30.54 17.06
CA THR A 430 -11.56 -30.36 18.39
C THR A 430 -10.67 -31.52 18.80
N GLU A 431 -11.16 -32.75 18.68
CA GLU A 431 -10.38 -33.95 19.04
C GLU A 431 -9.15 -34.11 18.12
N ARG A 432 -9.27 -33.75 16.85
CA ARG A 432 -8.16 -33.80 15.90
C ARG A 432 -7.03 -32.85 16.28
N ILE A 433 -7.37 -31.64 16.76
CA ILE A 433 -6.38 -30.66 17.22
C ILE A 433 -5.67 -31.14 18.48
N LYS A 434 -6.41 -31.76 19.43
CA LYS A 434 -5.85 -32.32 20.66
C LYS A 434 -4.87 -33.46 20.37
N GLU A 435 -5.23 -34.38 19.47
CA GLU A 435 -4.35 -35.47 19.03
C GLU A 435 -3.02 -34.95 18.47
N LEU A 436 -3.09 -33.87 17.68
CA LEU A 436 -1.94 -33.28 17.01
C LEU A 436 -1.11 -32.34 17.92
N LYS A 437 -1.53 -32.12 19.18
CA LYS A 437 -0.83 -31.27 20.16
C LYS A 437 -0.42 -29.91 19.57
N LEU A 438 -1.32 -29.32 18.81
CA LEU A 438 -1.06 -28.13 18.01
C LEU A 438 -0.61 -26.94 18.88
N THR A 439 0.40 -26.22 18.38
CA THR A 439 0.96 -25.01 19.02
C THR A 439 0.67 -23.73 18.26
N SER A 440 0.21 -23.83 17.01
CA SER A 440 -0.22 -22.72 16.17
C SER A 440 -1.32 -23.15 15.21
N LEU A 441 -2.42 -22.39 15.19
CA LEU A 441 -3.54 -22.62 14.27
C LEU A 441 -3.56 -21.50 13.25
N LEU A 442 -3.44 -21.84 11.96
CA LEU A 442 -3.44 -20.86 10.87
C LEU A 442 -4.61 -21.13 9.92
N PHE A 443 -5.48 -20.12 9.78
CA PHE A 443 -6.50 -20.08 8.76
C PHE A 443 -5.91 -19.43 7.52
N LEU A 444 -5.42 -20.26 6.61
CA LEU A 444 -4.74 -19.77 5.42
C LEU A 444 -5.71 -19.59 4.27
N LYS A 445 -5.50 -18.51 3.52
CA LYS A 445 -5.78 -18.51 2.10
C LYS A 445 -4.52 -18.22 1.31
N HIS A 446 -3.81 -19.28 0.94
CA HIS A 446 -2.61 -19.30 0.08
C HIS A 446 -1.45 -18.35 0.42
N HIS A 447 -1.61 -17.30 1.24
CA HIS A 447 -0.64 -16.23 1.50
C HIS A 447 -0.94 -15.56 2.85
N GLN A 448 0.05 -14.92 3.51
CA GLN A 448 0.10 -14.53 4.94
C GLN A 448 0.12 -12.98 5.16
N ILE A 449 -0.91 -12.25 5.63
CA ILE A 449 -0.89 -10.77 5.88
C ILE A 449 -0.97 -10.63 7.38
N ASP A 450 -0.02 -9.92 7.96
CA ASP A 450 -0.12 -9.47 9.34
C ASP A 450 -1.35 -8.56 9.51
N GLY A 451 -2.31 -9.04 10.30
CA GLY A 451 -3.17 -8.15 11.08
C GLY A 451 -2.36 -7.54 12.22
N GLU A 452 -2.93 -6.51 12.86
CA GLU A 452 -2.37 -6.12 14.16
C GLU A 452 -2.49 -7.30 15.11
N PRO A 453 -1.44 -7.62 15.88
CA PRO A 453 -1.48 -8.72 16.83
C PRO A 453 -2.16 -8.27 18.13
N TRP A 454 -2.99 -9.14 18.72
CA TRP A 454 -3.82 -8.79 19.88
C TRP A 454 -3.82 -9.88 20.94
N ARG A 455 -4.01 -9.48 22.20
CA ARG A 455 -4.34 -10.41 23.29
C ARG A 455 -5.85 -10.36 23.51
N LEU A 456 -6.50 -11.50 23.36
CA LEU A 456 -7.93 -11.65 23.59
C LEU A 456 -8.19 -12.49 24.83
N GLN A 457 -9.21 -12.10 25.59
CA GLN A 457 -9.78 -12.98 26.61
C GLN A 457 -10.44 -14.21 25.94
N PRO A 458 -10.63 -15.33 26.68
CA PRO A 458 -11.44 -16.47 26.25
C PRO A 458 -12.69 -16.02 25.49
N SER A 459 -12.78 -16.39 24.21
CA SER A 459 -13.81 -15.88 23.31
C SER A 459 -14.20 -16.93 22.28
N ILE A 460 -15.41 -16.77 21.78
CA ILE A 460 -15.91 -17.38 20.56
C ILE A 460 -15.50 -16.48 19.38
N ILE A 461 -14.72 -17.04 18.45
CA ILE A 461 -14.25 -16.38 17.23
C ILE A 461 -15.02 -16.95 16.04
N GLY A 462 -15.74 -16.08 15.33
CA GLY A 462 -16.44 -16.44 14.10
C GLY A 462 -15.70 -15.91 12.88
N ILE A 463 -15.23 -16.78 11.99
CA ILE A 463 -14.64 -16.41 10.69
C ILE A 463 -15.62 -16.73 9.57
N LEU A 464 -15.91 -15.75 8.71
CA LEU A 464 -16.89 -15.86 7.63
C LEU A 464 -16.36 -15.22 6.35
N TRP A 465 -16.74 -15.75 5.18
CA TRP A 465 -16.45 -15.05 3.91
C TRP A 465 -17.18 -13.71 3.87
N ARG A 466 -16.46 -12.63 3.52
CA ARG A 466 -17.03 -11.27 3.47
C ARG A 466 -17.40 -10.87 2.04
N ASN A 467 -16.40 -10.77 1.19
CA ASN A 467 -16.54 -10.29 -0.20
C ASN A 467 -15.31 -10.65 -1.05
N GLN A 468 -15.32 -10.20 -2.31
CA GLN A 468 -14.18 -10.25 -3.21
C GLN A 468 -13.73 -8.86 -3.64
N ALA A 469 -12.49 -8.51 -3.32
CA ALA A 469 -11.84 -7.34 -3.87
C ALA A 469 -11.21 -7.63 -5.24
N ARG A 470 -11.01 -6.58 -6.04
CA ARG A 470 -10.26 -6.67 -7.30
C ARG A 470 -8.82 -6.24 -7.05
N VAL A 471 -7.88 -7.10 -7.41
CA VAL A 471 -6.44 -6.84 -7.31
C VAL A 471 -5.77 -7.06 -8.66
N VAL A 472 -4.58 -6.49 -8.87
CA VAL A 472 -3.82 -6.65 -10.12
C VAL A 472 -2.77 -7.73 -9.91
N MET A 473 -2.84 -8.78 -10.73
CA MET A 473 -1.78 -9.78 -10.82
C MET A 473 -0.73 -9.31 -11.82
N LYS A 474 0.55 -9.31 -11.40
CA LYS A 474 1.66 -8.95 -12.26
C LYS A 474 1.87 -10.02 -13.35
N PRO A 475 2.11 -9.62 -14.61
CA PRO A 475 2.40 -10.57 -15.67
C PRO A 475 3.65 -11.41 -15.39
N ARG A 476 3.53 -12.74 -15.53
CA ARG A 476 4.69 -13.65 -15.54
C ARG A 476 5.47 -13.41 -16.83
N ARG A 477 6.79 -13.20 -16.73
CA ARG A 477 7.65 -13.24 -17.92
C ARG A 477 7.66 -14.68 -18.43
N ARG A 478 7.38 -14.91 -19.71
CA ARG A 478 7.65 -16.21 -20.33
C ARG A 478 9.15 -16.47 -20.17
N GLY A 479 9.51 -17.58 -19.52
CA GLY A 479 10.89 -17.94 -19.26
C GLY A 479 11.64 -18.11 -20.58
N SER A 480 12.74 -17.38 -20.73
CA SER A 480 13.86 -17.81 -21.58
C SER A 480 14.75 -18.62 -20.66
N SER A 481 14.72 -19.94 -20.82
CA SER A 481 15.83 -20.81 -20.43
C SER A 481 17.00 -20.49 -21.36
N ASP A 482 17.71 -19.40 -21.10
CA ASP A 482 19.17 -19.34 -21.29
C ASP A 482 19.73 -18.04 -20.72
N GLY A 483 20.94 -18.13 -20.17
CA GLY A 483 21.66 -17.01 -19.61
C GLY A 483 21.90 -15.90 -20.65
N THR A 484 21.79 -14.66 -20.18
CA THR A 484 22.08 -13.39 -20.87
C THR A 484 20.98 -12.79 -21.77
N LYS A 485 20.71 -11.51 -21.46
CA LYS A 485 19.94 -10.46 -22.16
C LYS A 485 18.54 -10.18 -21.59
N THR A 486 18.52 -9.06 -20.86
CA THR A 486 17.37 -8.27 -20.47
C THR A 486 16.55 -7.84 -21.69
N LEU A 487 15.46 -8.55 -21.98
CA LEU A 487 14.43 -8.03 -22.90
C LEU A 487 13.61 -6.92 -22.20
N PRO A 488 13.45 -5.74 -22.82
CA PRO A 488 12.65 -4.66 -22.27
C PRO A 488 11.15 -4.86 -22.56
N CYS A 489 10.33 -4.13 -21.81
CA CYS A 489 8.89 -3.97 -21.98
C CYS A 489 8.46 -3.90 -23.47
N SER A 490 7.36 -4.56 -23.83
CA SER A 490 6.78 -4.58 -25.19
C SER A 490 6.34 -3.21 -25.73
N LYS A 491 6.36 -2.16 -24.91
CA LYS A 491 6.18 -0.76 -25.35
C LYS A 491 7.48 -0.08 -25.80
N CYS A 492 8.62 -0.80 -25.72
CA CYS A 492 9.92 -0.34 -26.20
C CYS A 492 10.30 -0.86 -27.60
N THR A 493 9.47 -1.67 -28.27
CA THR A 493 9.68 -2.09 -29.67
C THR A 493 8.36 -2.53 -30.30
N LEU A 494 8.13 -2.11 -31.55
CA LEU A 494 6.91 -2.31 -32.34
C LEU A 494 6.64 -3.80 -32.66
N SER A 495 5.33 -4.12 -32.72
CA SER A 495 4.66 -5.29 -33.33
C SER A 495 4.67 -6.64 -32.59
N GLY A 496 3.46 -7.21 -32.44
CA GLY A 496 3.22 -8.59 -32.01
C GLY A 496 1.87 -8.80 -31.31
N SER A 497 0.93 -9.47 -31.98
CA SER A 497 -0.44 -9.75 -31.53
C SER A 497 -0.52 -10.74 -30.34
N PRO A 498 -1.52 -10.65 -29.44
CA PRO A 498 -1.66 -11.60 -28.33
C PRO A 498 -2.57 -12.78 -28.69
N GLY A 499 -2.06 -14.00 -28.53
CA GLY A 499 -2.84 -15.25 -28.52
C GLY A 499 -3.50 -15.47 -27.15
N SER A 500 -4.77 -15.86 -27.17
CA SER A 500 -5.64 -16.12 -26.03
C SER A 500 -5.55 -17.57 -25.56
N SER A 501 -5.21 -17.80 -24.30
CA SER A 501 -5.50 -19.06 -23.61
C SER A 501 -6.19 -18.75 -22.28
N GLN A 502 -7.51 -18.91 -22.25
CA GLN A 502 -8.32 -18.87 -21.04
C GLN A 502 -8.20 -20.22 -20.34
N SER A 503 -7.64 -20.25 -19.12
CA SER A 503 -7.81 -21.38 -18.22
C SER A 503 -8.94 -21.05 -17.25
N SER A 504 -10.05 -21.74 -17.40
CA SER A 504 -11.21 -21.69 -16.51
C SER A 504 -10.80 -22.09 -15.10
N SER A 505 -10.79 -21.14 -14.16
CA SER A 505 -10.67 -21.42 -12.73
C SER A 505 -12.07 -21.63 -12.19
N GLN A 506 -12.37 -22.86 -11.75
CA GLN A 506 -13.62 -23.20 -11.07
C GLN A 506 -13.81 -22.31 -9.84
N LEU A 507 -15.03 -21.80 -9.69
CA LEU A 507 -15.52 -21.07 -8.53
C LEU A 507 -15.56 -22.02 -7.33
N ILE A 508 -14.67 -21.83 -6.36
CA ILE A 508 -14.91 -22.33 -4.99
C ILE A 508 -15.83 -21.28 -4.36
N THR A 509 -17.13 -21.59 -4.30
CA THR A 509 -18.16 -20.75 -3.68
C THR A 509 -18.91 -21.57 -2.66
N GLU A 510 -18.31 -21.85 -1.51
CA GLU A 510 -19.06 -22.29 -0.34
C GLU A 510 -18.44 -21.58 0.87
N SER A 511 -19.27 -20.86 1.61
CA SER A 511 -18.89 -20.06 2.76
C SER A 511 -18.26 -20.95 3.82
N VAL A 512 -17.02 -20.65 4.22
CA VAL A 512 -16.41 -21.31 5.37
C VAL A 512 -16.84 -20.58 6.64
N SER A 513 -17.53 -21.27 7.56
CA SER A 513 -17.82 -20.78 8.91
C SER A 513 -16.93 -21.51 9.90
N VAL A 514 -16.02 -20.77 10.52
CA VAL A 514 -15.16 -21.30 11.58
C VAL A 514 -15.59 -20.72 12.92
N LEU A 515 -15.88 -21.60 13.89
CA LEU A 515 -16.06 -21.24 15.28
C LEU A 515 -14.86 -21.71 16.09
N VAL A 516 -14.15 -20.78 16.74
CA VAL A 516 -13.08 -21.09 17.69
C VAL A 516 -13.52 -20.66 19.09
N THR A 517 -13.69 -21.60 20.02
CA THR A 517 -13.91 -21.26 21.43
C THR A 517 -12.59 -21.40 22.17
N VAL A 518 -12.06 -20.29 22.69
CA VAL A 518 -10.89 -20.30 23.58
C VAL A 518 -11.40 -20.37 25.02
N THR A 519 -11.03 -21.38 25.80
CA THR A 519 -11.36 -21.48 27.24
C THR A 519 -10.18 -21.07 28.11
N ALA A 520 -10.43 -20.41 29.25
CA ALA A 520 -9.38 -20.11 30.23
C ALA A 520 -8.85 -21.39 30.88
N SER A 521 -7.76 -21.93 30.36
CA SER A 521 -6.91 -22.87 31.08
C SER A 521 -5.54 -22.92 30.41
N ALA A 522 -4.67 -21.96 30.74
CA ALA A 522 -3.23 -22.06 30.49
C ALA A 522 -2.47 -20.95 31.24
N THR A 523 -2.54 -20.97 32.57
CA THR A 523 -1.48 -20.34 33.39
C THR A 523 -1.14 -21.25 34.55
N GLY A 524 -0.03 -21.98 34.40
CA GLY A 524 0.68 -22.62 35.50
C GLY A 524 0.46 -24.12 35.61
N ALA A 525 1.48 -24.92 35.27
CA ALA A 525 2.33 -25.59 36.25
C ALA A 525 3.30 -26.54 35.54
N ASP A 526 4.41 -26.80 36.22
CA ASP A 526 5.55 -27.64 35.84
C ASP A 526 5.20 -28.96 35.13
N ALA A 527 6.03 -29.35 34.16
CA ALA A 527 6.22 -30.76 33.84
C ALA A 527 7.60 -31.07 33.23
N SER A 528 8.24 -32.03 33.88
CA SER A 528 9.49 -32.73 33.61
C SER A 528 9.58 -33.40 32.22
N GLU A 529 10.82 -33.71 31.86
CA GLU A 529 11.25 -34.46 30.67
C GLU A 529 10.47 -35.77 30.43
N ASP A 530 10.15 -36.06 29.17
CA ASP A 530 10.49 -37.38 28.59
C ASP A 530 10.53 -37.35 27.06
N HIS A 531 11.44 -38.13 26.49
CA HIS A 531 11.69 -38.32 25.05
C HIS A 531 10.82 -39.44 24.46
N ARG A 532 10.34 -39.29 23.22
CA ARG A 532 10.41 -40.31 22.14
C ARG A 532 9.84 -39.80 20.81
N THR A 533 10.50 -40.24 19.75
CA THR A 533 10.41 -39.91 18.33
C THR A 533 9.17 -40.48 17.61
N ARG A 534 8.63 -39.75 16.62
CA ARG A 534 8.08 -40.33 15.37
C ARG A 534 7.78 -39.29 14.29
N ASP A 535 8.46 -39.41 13.14
CA ASP A 535 8.20 -38.67 11.91
C ASP A 535 6.76 -38.81 11.42
N GLY A 536 6.12 -37.70 11.05
CA GLY A 536 4.84 -37.65 10.33
C GLY A 536 4.69 -36.33 9.55
N PRO A 537 4.11 -36.33 8.33
CA PRO A 537 4.09 -35.17 7.46
C PRO A 537 2.99 -34.17 7.85
N VAL A 538 3.21 -32.89 7.52
CA VAL A 538 2.17 -31.84 7.48
C VAL A 538 0.94 -32.37 6.73
N GLN A 539 -0.19 -32.50 7.41
CA GLN A 539 -1.46 -32.87 6.77
C GLN A 539 -2.17 -31.63 6.24
N PHE A 540 -2.46 -31.63 4.94
CA PHE A 540 -3.31 -30.64 4.29
C PHE A 540 -4.76 -31.12 4.38
N ASP A 541 -5.63 -30.37 5.05
CA ASP A 541 -7.08 -30.56 4.95
C ASP A 541 -7.62 -29.76 3.74
N PRO A 542 -8.49 -30.33 2.88
CA PRO A 542 -9.18 -29.61 1.81
C PRO A 542 -9.92 -28.32 2.23
N LEU A 543 -10.13 -28.06 3.52
CA LEU A 543 -10.78 -26.85 4.05
C LEU A 543 -9.86 -25.63 4.24
N GLY A 544 -8.56 -25.71 3.94
CA GLY A 544 -7.63 -24.56 4.04
C GLY A 544 -7.12 -24.23 5.44
N VAL A 545 -7.36 -25.11 6.41
CA VAL A 545 -6.76 -25.06 7.75
C VAL A 545 -5.41 -25.78 7.71
N ILE A 546 -4.32 -25.08 8.05
CA ILE A 546 -3.02 -25.75 8.28
C ILE A 546 -2.83 -25.93 9.78
N LEU A 547 -2.68 -27.20 10.16
CA LEU A 547 -2.32 -27.64 11.50
C LEU A 547 -0.79 -27.79 11.53
N ILE A 548 -0.08 -26.88 12.20
CA ILE A 548 1.38 -26.93 12.30
C ILE A 548 1.76 -27.68 13.58
N ASP A 549 2.29 -28.89 13.41
CA ASP A 549 3.00 -29.64 14.44
C ASP A 549 4.44 -29.10 14.59
N THR A 550 4.88 -28.92 15.83
CA THR A 550 6.25 -28.51 16.20
C THR A 550 7.35 -29.43 15.67
N GLU A 551 7.08 -30.69 15.32
CA GLU A 551 8.12 -31.59 14.79
C GLU A 551 8.34 -31.47 13.27
N ALA A 552 7.46 -30.81 12.52
CA ALA A 552 7.48 -30.81 11.04
C ALA A 552 7.96 -29.49 10.38
N THR A 553 8.45 -28.51 11.15
CA THR A 553 8.79 -27.18 10.63
C THR A 553 10.14 -27.12 9.91
N PHE A 554 10.21 -27.50 8.63
CA PHE A 554 11.12 -26.91 7.64
C PHE A 554 10.61 -27.20 6.21
N GLY A 555 10.19 -26.17 5.49
CA GLY A 555 9.80 -26.24 4.06
C GLY A 555 9.19 -24.95 3.54
#